data_AF-A0A8F1SBD4-F1
#
_entry.id   AF-A0A8F1SBD4-F1
#
_cell.length_a   1.000
_cell.length_b   1.000
_cell.length_c   1.000
_cell.angle_alpha   90.00
_cell.angle_beta   90.00
_cell.angle_gamma   90.00
#
_symmetry.space_group_name_H-M   'P 1'
#
loop_
_entity.id
_entity.type
_entity.pdbx_description
1 polymer ?
#
loop_
_entity_poly.entity_id
_entity_poly.type
_entity_poly.pdbx_seq_one_letter_code
_entity_poly.pdbx_strand_id
1 'polypeptide(L)' 'MFDVTLMRGLDYYTGMVFEFFDNSPENTRALFGGGRYDGLVGLFGVEPISTVGVGTWVRRLWSNFWKFTWFVA' A
#
# COMPACT_ATOMS: atom_id res chain seq x y z
N MET A 1 -9.11 6.86 -9.04
CA MET A 1 -9.67 7.94 -8.21
C MET A 1 -8.52 8.49 -7.38
N PHE A 2 -8.29 9.80 -7.36
CA PHE A 2 -7.21 10.44 -6.59
C PHE A 2 -7.84 11.09 -5.35
N ASP A 3 -7.35 10.75 -4.16
CA ASP A 3 -7.90 11.21 -2.90
C ASP A 3 -6.83 11.94 -2.08
N VAL A 4 -7.07 13.23 -1.83
CA VAL A 4 -6.19 14.13 -1.05
C VAL A 4 -6.30 13.92 0.45
N THR A 5 -7.35 13.23 0.92
CA THR A 5 -7.54 12.88 2.34
C THR A 5 -6.87 11.55 2.69
N LEU A 6 -6.26 10.87 1.70
CA LEU A 6 -5.63 9.58 1.87
C LEU A 6 -4.41 9.69 2.79
N MET A 7 -4.61 9.35 4.05
CA MET A 7 -3.57 9.21 5.06
C MET A 7 -3.47 7.74 5.45
N ARG A 8 -2.26 7.17 5.44
CA ARG A 8 -2.02 5.85 6.03
C ARG A 8 -1.84 5.99 7.53
N GLY A 9 -2.25 4.98 8.30
CA GLY A 9 -2.19 4.99 9.77
C GLY A 9 -0.78 4.91 10.37
N LEU A 10 0.26 5.28 9.61
CA LEU A 10 1.66 5.25 10.04
C LEU A 10 2.28 6.61 9.73
N ASP A 11 2.78 7.27 10.77
CA ASP A 11 3.22 8.68 10.73
C ASP A 11 4.58 8.91 10.03
N TYR A 12 5.17 7.85 9.44
CA TYR A 12 6.50 7.91 8.82
C TYR A 12 6.48 8.28 7.32
N TYR A 13 5.30 8.50 6.73
CA TYR A 13 5.20 8.88 5.33
C TYR A 13 5.47 10.39 5.17
N THR A 14 6.44 10.74 4.34
CA THR A 14 6.88 12.13 4.12
C THR A 14 6.35 12.73 2.81
N GLY A 15 5.64 11.95 2.00
CA GLY A 15 5.19 12.42 0.69
C GLY A 15 4.10 11.54 0.07
N MET A 16 4.30 11.11 -1.18
CA MET A 16 3.32 10.34 -1.93
C MET A 16 2.90 9.08 -1.17
N VAL A 17 1.59 8.86 -1.09
CA VAL A 17 0.99 7.64 -0.56
C VAL A 17 0.04 7.08 -1.61
N PHE A 18 -0.02 5.76 -1.72
CA PHE A 18 -0.92 5.09 -2.64
C PHE A 18 -1.50 3.82 -2.01
N GLU A 19 -2.76 3.54 -2.32
CA GLU A 19 -3.46 2.34 -1.92
C GLU A 19 -4.23 1.77 -3.11
N PHE A 20 -4.18 0.44 -3.23
CA PHE A 20 -4.87 -0.30 -4.29
C PHE A 20 -6.01 -1.09 -3.67
N PHE A 21 -7.21 -0.84 -4.18
CA PHE A 21 -8.44 -1.48 -3.74
C PHE A 21 -8.92 -2.49 -4.79
N ASP A 22 -9.63 -3.50 -4.32
CA ASP A 22 -10.42 -4.38 -5.19
C ASP A 22 -11.69 -3.64 -5.65
N ASN A 23 -12.18 -3.94 -6.85
CA ASN A 23 -13.45 -3.40 -7.35
C ASN A 23 -14.67 -4.16 -6.81
N SER A 24 -14.46 -5.24 -6.05
CA SER A 24 -15.54 -6.00 -5.45
C SER A 24 -16.20 -5.25 -4.28
N PRO A 25 -17.54 -5.08 -4.27
CA PRO A 25 -18.27 -4.39 -3.20
C PRO A 25 -18.18 -5.10 -1.84
N GLU A 26 -17.77 -6.38 -1.82
CA GLU A 26 -17.60 -7.15 -0.58
C GLU A 26 -16.31 -6.81 0.18
N ASN A 27 -15.35 -6.14 -0.46
CA ASN A 27 -14.01 -5.96 0.12
C ASN A 27 -13.51 -4.52 0.00
N THR A 28 -13.95 -3.67 0.93
CA THR A 28 -13.59 -2.24 1.01
C THR A 28 -12.16 -2.00 1.54
N ARG A 29 -11.34 -3.03 1.69
CA ARG A 29 -10.00 -2.93 2.27
C ARG A 29 -8.92 -2.98 1.18
N ALA A 30 -7.90 -2.14 1.32
CA ALA A 30 -6.76 -2.15 0.41
C ALA A 30 -6.05 -3.51 0.36
N LEU A 31 -5.72 -3.95 -0.86
CA LEU A 31 -4.98 -5.18 -1.15
C LEU A 31 -3.48 -4.98 -0.93
N PHE A 32 -2.96 -3.87 -1.44
CA PHE A 32 -1.60 -3.42 -1.24
C PHE A 32 -1.58 -1.90 -1.16
N GLY A 33 -0.58 -1.37 -0.49
CA GLY A 33 -0.39 0.06 -0.36
C GLY A 33 1.04 0.39 0.01
N GLY A 34 1.44 1.58 -0.32
CA GLY A 34 2.82 2.02 -0.22
C GLY A 34 2.91 3.53 -0.21
N GLY A 35 4.14 4.00 -0.14
CA GLY A 35 4.39 5.43 -0.14
C GLY A 35 5.86 5.74 0.08
N ARG A 36 6.15 7.04 0.03
CA ARG A 36 7.46 7.63 0.24
C ARG A 36 7.69 7.92 1.73
N TYR A 37 8.81 7.47 2.26
CA TYR A 37 9.15 7.53 3.68
C TYR A 37 10.62 7.91 3.91
N ASP A 38 11.01 9.08 3.44
CA ASP A 38 12.41 9.55 3.47
C ASP A 38 13.00 9.68 4.89
N GLY A 39 12.14 9.86 5.90
CA GLY A 39 12.54 9.98 7.30
C GLY A 39 12.73 8.65 8.04
N LEU A 40 12.28 7.52 7.49
CA LEU A 40 12.29 6.24 8.20
C LEU A 40 13.71 5.77 8.50
N VAL A 41 14.61 5.91 7.53
CA VAL A 41 16.03 5.52 7.66
C VAL A 41 16.75 6.44 8.66
N GLY A 42 16.35 7.72 8.70
CA GLY A 42 16.86 8.70 9.67
C GLY A 42 16.60 8.33 11.14
N LEU A 43 15.51 7.60 11.43
CA LEU A 43 15.22 7.11 12.79
C LEU A 43 16.26 6.12 13.32
N PHE A 44 17.04 5.49 12.44
CA PHE A 44 18.09 4.53 12.79
C PHE A 44 19.48 5.17 12.90
N GLY A 45 19.57 6.51 12.91
CA GLY A 45 20.83 7.24 13.14
C GLY A 45 21.75 7.37 11.92
N VAL A 46 21.23 7.11 10.73
CA VAL A 46 21.90 7.33 9.44
C VAL A 46 21.29 8.52 8.71
N GLU A 47 22.03 9.08 7.75
CA GLU A 47 21.56 10.23 6.97
C GLU A 47 20.20 9.91 6.30
N PRO A 48 19.22 10.83 6.31
CA PRO A 48 17.91 10.57 5.72
C PRO A 48 18.04 10.34 4.21
N ILE A 49 17.71 9.13 3.77
CA ILE A 49 17.74 8.72 2.37
C ILE A 49 16.32 8.72 1.82
N SER A 50 16.16 9.28 0.62
CA SER A 50 14.88 9.20 -0.09
C SER A 50 14.49 7.75 -0.33
N THR A 51 13.35 7.33 0.23
CA THR A 51 12.95 5.91 0.24
C THR A 51 11.49 5.76 -0.15
N VAL A 52 11.21 4.78 -1.01
CA VAL A 52 9.86 4.40 -1.41
C VAL A 52 9.69 2.91 -1.21
N GLY A 53 8.53 2.48 -0.75
CA GLY A 53 8.24 1.06 -0.58
C GLY A 53 6.76 0.74 -0.68
N VAL A 54 6.50 -0.55 -0.85
CA VAL A 54 5.16 -1.12 -0.98
C VAL A 54 5.04 -2.30 -0.02
N GLY A 55 3.91 -2.35 0.68
CA GLY A 55 3.51 -3.47 1.51
C GLY A 55 2.30 -4.17 0.90
N THR A 56 2.37 -5.50 0.82
CA THR A 56 1.25 -6.33 0.39
C THR A 56 0.92 -7.39 1.43
N TRP A 57 -0.36 -7.69 1.55
CA TRP A 57 -0.84 -8.77 2.40
C TRP A 57 -0.83 -10.07 1.59
N VAL A 58 0.23 -10.89 1.71
CA VAL A 58 0.38 -12.15 0.94
C VAL A 58 -0.87 -13.04 1.04
N ARG A 59 -1.45 -13.17 2.24
CA ARG A 59 -2.69 -13.95 2.45
C ARG A 59 -3.89 -13.42 1.66
N ARG A 60 -3.99 -12.10 1.47
CA ARG A 60 -5.09 -11.47 0.71
C ARG A 60 -4.84 -11.53 -0.79
N LEU A 61 -3.58 -11.37 -1.21
CA LEU A 61 -3.19 -11.56 -2.60
C LEU A 61 -3.55 -12.98 -3.07
N TRP A 62 -3.16 -13.99 -2.29
CA TRP A 62 -3.43 -15.39 -2.63
C TRP A 62 -4.93 -15.71 -2.73
N SER A 63 -5.73 -15.19 -1.80
CA SER A 63 -7.20 -15.40 -1.80
C SER A 63 -7.89 -14.74 -3.00
N ASN A 64 -7.46 -13.53 -3.40
CA ASN A 64 -8.04 -12.84 -4.56
C ASN A 64 -7.44 -13.29 -5.90
N PHE A 65 -6.23 -13.85 -5.90
CA PHE A 65 -5.60 -14.41 -7.10
C PHE A 65 -6.44 -15.55 -7.69
N TRP A 66 -6.99 -16.42 -6.84
CA TRP A 66 -7.87 -17.49 -7.30
C TRP A 66 -9.20 -16.96 -7.84
N LYS A 67 -9.77 -15.90 -7.24
CA LYS A 67 -10.99 -15.26 -7.76
C LYS A 67 -10.76 -14.64 -9.14
N PHE A 68 -9.57 -14.09 -9.38
CA PHE A 68 -9.20 -13.53 -10.67
C PHE A 68 -9.13 -14.61 -11.75
N THR A 69 -8.54 -15.77 -11.47
CA THR A 69 -8.41 -16.87 -12.45
C THR A 69 -9.75 -17.46 -12.92
N TRP A 70 -10.80 -17.43 -12.10
CA TRP A 70 -12.14 -17.89 -12.51
C TRP A 70 -12.90 -16.91 -13.41
N PHE A 71 -12.49 -15.64 -13.47
CA PHE A 71 -13.11 -14.64 -14.36
C PHE A 71 -12.49 -14.61 -15.77
N VAL A 72 -11.38 -15.34 -15.99
CA VAL A 72 -10.64 -15.38 -17.27
C VAL A 72 -10.71 -16.77 -17.94
N ALA A 73 -11.49 -17.70 -17.37
CA ALA A 73 -11.75 -19.02 -17.94
C ALA A 73 -13.21 -19.14 -18.42
#